data_AF-A0A7J4V8L4-F1
#
_entry.id   AF-A0A7J4V8L4-F1
#
_cell.length_a   1.000
_cell.length_b   1.000
_cell.length_c   1.000
_cell.angle_alpha   90.00
_cell.angle_beta   90.00
_cell.angle_gamma   90.00
#
_symmetry.space_group_name_H-M   'P 1'
#
loop_
_entity.id
_entity.type
_entity.pdbx_description
1 polymer ?
#
loop_
_entity_poly.entity_id
_entity_poly.type
_entity_poly.pdbx_seq_one_letter_code
_entity_poly.pdbx_strand_id
1 'polypeptide(L)'
;MRKLATVQIISDIKPIEGADRIEVASVLGWKVVIKKDEFKPGDPAVYCEVDSFLPIKPEFEFLRKSSYKKMSDGSEGFRLKTIKLRGVISQGLLLPVTAIPGFPEVPPVGTDVSDLLGVIKYEPPIPAQLAGEVKGPFPGFISKTDEERVQNLIDTLPEYSDSLFYVTEKVDGTSITIYLKDGQFGICSRNLELVENPENTYWRVVKELDIERKLRDLGRNIALQGELIGEGIQKNIYKLRGQTIKFFDAFDIDKYEYFDYSSFISIIAQFGLSNSPRQ
;
A
#
# COMPACT_ATOMS: atom_id res chain seq x y z
N MET A 1 -0.37 10.33 -1.69
CA MET A 1 -1.32 9.41 -2.37
C MET A 1 -0.49 8.63 -3.40
N ARG A 2 -0.61 7.30 -3.46
CA ARG A 2 0.18 6.47 -4.40
C ARG A 2 -0.19 6.83 -5.84
N LYS A 3 0.82 6.98 -6.71
CA LYS A 3 0.61 7.18 -8.15
C LYS A 3 0.25 5.82 -8.78
N LEU A 4 -0.95 5.70 -9.36
CA LEU A 4 -1.44 4.41 -9.86
C LEU A 4 -1.19 4.22 -11.36
N ALA A 5 -1.21 5.32 -12.11
CA ALA A 5 -0.87 5.36 -13.53
C ALA A 5 0.11 6.50 -13.79
N THR A 6 1.31 6.19 -14.27
CA THR A 6 2.35 7.20 -14.55
C THR A 6 2.93 7.05 -15.95
N VAL A 7 3.34 8.16 -16.56
CA VAL A 7 4.13 8.12 -17.80
C VAL A 7 5.54 7.63 -17.47
N GLN A 8 6.00 6.58 -18.13
CA GLN A 8 7.28 5.93 -17.90
C GLN A 8 7.95 5.55 -19.22
N ILE A 9 9.24 5.24 -19.17
CA ILE A 9 10.00 4.73 -20.32
C ILE A 9 10.16 3.22 -20.20
N ILE A 10 9.95 2.53 -21.33
CA ILE A 10 10.22 1.10 -21.44
C ILE A 10 11.73 0.91 -21.59
N SER A 11 12.37 0.27 -20.63
CA SER A 11 13.84 0.14 -20.60
C SER A 11 14.37 -1.05 -21.40
N ASP A 12 13.60 -2.13 -21.50
CA ASP A 12 14.01 -3.38 -22.13
C ASP A 12 12.78 -4.19 -22.54
N ILE A 13 12.84 -4.91 -23.67
CA ILE A 13 11.80 -5.83 -24.11
C ILE A 13 12.47 -7.15 -24.51
N LYS A 14 11.94 -8.25 -23.97
CA LYS A 14 12.47 -9.60 -24.23
C LYS A 14 11.38 -10.54 -24.72
N PRO A 15 11.71 -11.45 -25.66
CA PRO A 15 10.79 -12.51 -26.06
C PRO A 15 10.49 -13.42 -24.87
N ILE A 16 9.30 -14.03 -24.88
CA ILE A 16 8.90 -15.06 -23.92
C ILE A 16 9.05 -16.42 -24.60
N GLU A 17 9.83 -17.31 -24.02
CA GLU A 17 10.06 -18.65 -24.57
C GLU A 17 8.73 -19.40 -24.77
N GLY A 18 8.51 -19.92 -25.97
CA GLY A 18 7.28 -20.65 -26.32
C GLY A 18 6.03 -19.76 -26.48
N ALA A 19 6.18 -18.45 -26.66
CA ALA A 19 5.07 -17.53 -26.91
C ALA A 19 5.33 -16.60 -28.11
N ASP A 20 4.54 -16.78 -29.18
CA ASP A 20 4.76 -16.03 -30.43
C ASP A 20 4.05 -14.68 -30.50
N ARG A 21 3.10 -14.43 -29.59
CA ARG A 21 2.17 -13.28 -29.64
C ARG A 21 2.37 -12.25 -28.53
N ILE A 22 3.24 -12.57 -27.58
CA ILE A 22 3.47 -11.75 -26.39
C ILE A 22 4.96 -11.72 -26.08
N GLU A 23 5.36 -10.63 -25.46
CA GLU A 23 6.72 -10.39 -24.99
C GLU A 23 6.68 -9.70 -23.62
N VAL A 24 7.83 -9.57 -22.95
CA VAL A 24 7.91 -8.95 -21.63
C VAL A 24 8.68 -7.64 -21.71
N ALA A 25 7.99 -6.55 -21.41
CA ALA A 25 8.55 -5.23 -21.25
C ALA A 25 9.01 -4.99 -19.80
N SER A 26 10.06 -4.18 -19.68
CA SER A 26 10.60 -3.70 -18.40
C SER A 26 10.30 -2.23 -18.28
N VAL A 27 9.72 -1.83 -17.14
CA VAL A 27 9.39 -0.44 -16.84
C VAL A 27 9.67 -0.20 -15.37
N LEU A 28 10.55 0.75 -15.06
CA LEU A 28 11.16 0.86 -13.73
C LEU A 28 11.74 -0.52 -13.30
N GLY A 29 11.49 -0.95 -12.06
CA GLY A 29 11.81 -2.31 -11.58
C GLY A 29 10.76 -3.38 -11.92
N TRP A 30 9.75 -3.08 -12.73
CA TRP A 30 8.62 -3.97 -13.03
C TRP A 30 8.78 -4.73 -14.36
N LYS A 31 8.12 -5.88 -14.42
CA LYS A 31 7.96 -6.68 -15.65
C LYS A 31 6.49 -6.75 -16.03
N VAL A 32 6.19 -6.44 -17.29
CA VAL A 32 4.81 -6.39 -17.81
C VAL A 32 4.77 -7.13 -19.14
N VAL A 33 3.87 -8.11 -19.25
CA VAL A 33 3.62 -8.81 -20.50
C VAL A 33 2.79 -7.92 -21.41
N ILE A 34 3.30 -7.69 -22.61
CA ILE A 34 2.69 -6.87 -23.67
C ILE A 34 2.42 -7.73 -24.90
N LYS A 35 1.62 -7.23 -25.85
CA LYS A 35 1.50 -7.88 -27.16
C LYS A 35 2.80 -7.68 -27.93
N LYS A 36 3.10 -8.64 -28.80
CA LYS A 36 4.27 -8.55 -29.67
C LYS A 36 4.18 -7.32 -30.58
N ASP A 37 5.29 -6.61 -30.72
CA ASP A 37 5.48 -5.40 -31.52
C ASP A 37 4.61 -4.20 -31.07
N GLU A 38 4.04 -4.24 -29.86
CA GLU A 38 3.20 -3.15 -29.31
C GLU A 38 4.03 -1.95 -28.85
N PHE A 39 5.26 -2.19 -28.41
CA PHE A 39 6.20 -1.18 -27.92
C PHE A 39 7.64 -1.51 -28.33
N LYS A 40 8.53 -0.53 -28.19
CA LYS A 40 9.99 -0.67 -28.33
C LYS A 40 10.72 -0.13 -27.10
N PRO A 41 11.93 -0.62 -26.78
CA PRO A 41 12.78 0.03 -25.79
C PRO A 41 12.98 1.51 -26.12
N GLY A 42 12.83 2.38 -25.13
CA GLY A 42 12.85 3.84 -25.27
C GLY A 42 11.49 4.48 -25.49
N ASP A 43 10.44 3.71 -25.82
CA ASP A 43 9.10 4.28 -26.00
C ASP A 43 8.54 4.80 -24.67
N PRO A 44 7.85 5.97 -24.68
CA PRO A 44 7.04 6.38 -23.55
C PRO A 44 5.72 5.58 -23.52
N ALA A 45 5.32 5.19 -22.32
CA ALA A 45 4.08 4.46 -22.08
C ALA A 45 3.46 4.89 -20.75
N VAL A 46 2.15 4.69 -20.59
CA VAL A 46 1.51 4.81 -19.28
C VAL A 46 1.60 3.47 -18.58
N TYR A 47 2.33 3.41 -17.47
CA TYR A 47 2.39 2.26 -16.59
C TYR A 47 1.31 2.37 -15.52
N CYS A 48 0.35 1.45 -15.54
CA CYS A 48 -0.63 1.26 -14.48
C CYS A 48 -0.17 0.17 -13.51
N GLU A 49 0.03 0.50 -12.24
CA GLU A 49 0.56 -0.43 -11.25
C GLU A 49 -0.45 -1.51 -10.84
N VAL A 50 0.05 -2.59 -10.21
CA VAL A 50 -0.83 -3.54 -9.51
C VAL A 50 -1.67 -2.85 -8.44
N ASP A 51 -2.87 -3.37 -8.21
CA ASP A 51 -3.94 -2.79 -7.39
C ASP A 51 -4.61 -1.55 -7.99
N SER A 52 -4.26 -1.14 -9.21
CA SER A 52 -5.08 -0.21 -9.99
C SER A 52 -6.44 -0.81 -10.31
N PHE A 53 -7.50 -0.02 -10.18
CA PHE A 53 -8.87 -0.32 -10.55
C PHE A 53 -9.28 0.60 -11.70
N LEU A 54 -9.28 0.05 -12.91
CA LEU A 54 -9.58 0.80 -14.13
C LEU A 54 -11.10 0.82 -14.36
N PRO A 55 -11.66 1.93 -14.87
CA PRO A 55 -13.09 2.03 -15.15
C PRO A 55 -13.49 1.13 -16.31
N ILE A 56 -14.78 0.79 -16.40
CA ILE A 56 -15.34 0.11 -17.57
C ILE A 56 -15.42 1.11 -18.73
N LYS A 57 -14.46 1.03 -19.65
CA LYS A 57 -14.41 1.82 -20.89
C LYS A 57 -14.00 0.94 -22.07
N PRO A 58 -14.39 1.27 -23.32
CA PRO A 58 -14.06 0.47 -24.51
C PRO A 58 -12.57 0.13 -24.64
N GLU A 59 -11.69 1.07 -24.32
CA GLU A 59 -10.23 0.91 -24.39
C GLU A 59 -9.68 -0.12 -23.39
N PHE A 60 -10.39 -0.40 -22.29
CA PHE A 60 -9.97 -1.35 -21.25
C PHE A 60 -10.74 -2.67 -21.29
N GLU A 61 -11.66 -2.82 -22.25
CA GLU A 61 -12.59 -3.95 -22.33
C GLU A 61 -11.88 -5.32 -22.47
N PHE A 62 -10.67 -5.31 -23.04
CA PHE A 62 -9.82 -6.51 -23.13
C PHE A 62 -9.48 -7.13 -21.75
N LEU A 63 -9.61 -6.36 -20.66
CA LEU A 63 -9.38 -6.83 -19.28
C LEU A 63 -10.59 -7.55 -18.68
N ARG A 64 -11.78 -7.51 -19.30
CA ARG A 64 -13.02 -7.97 -18.67
C ARG A 64 -12.94 -9.41 -18.19
N LYS A 65 -12.43 -10.31 -19.02
CA LYS A 65 -12.36 -11.74 -18.70
C LYS A 65 -11.42 -12.05 -17.54
N SER A 66 -10.32 -11.29 -17.39
CA SER A 66 -9.26 -11.60 -16.43
C SER A 66 -9.34 -10.80 -15.13
N SER A 67 -9.94 -9.61 -15.19
CA SER A 67 -9.74 -8.54 -14.20
C SER A 67 -11.03 -7.91 -13.70
N TYR A 68 -12.20 -8.22 -14.28
CA TYR A 68 -13.48 -7.64 -13.82
C TYR A 68 -13.71 -7.90 -12.32
N LYS A 69 -14.10 -6.85 -11.61
CA LYS A 69 -14.38 -6.89 -10.19
C LYS A 69 -15.42 -5.84 -9.82
N LYS A 70 -16.26 -6.20 -8.85
CA LYS A 70 -17.20 -5.30 -8.17
C LYS A 70 -16.69 -4.99 -6.77
N MET A 71 -16.64 -3.72 -6.40
CA MET A 71 -16.26 -3.27 -5.05
C MET A 71 -17.48 -3.24 -4.12
N SER A 72 -17.25 -3.07 -2.82
CA SER A 72 -18.30 -3.08 -1.79
C SER A 72 -19.28 -1.91 -1.90
N ASP A 73 -18.85 -0.79 -2.46
CA ASP A 73 -19.68 0.39 -2.76
C ASP A 73 -20.56 0.22 -4.02
N GLY A 74 -20.46 -0.94 -4.68
CA GLY A 74 -21.20 -1.25 -5.89
C GLY A 74 -20.52 -0.83 -7.19
N SER A 75 -19.39 -0.11 -7.13
CA SER A 75 -18.63 0.26 -8.32
C SER A 75 -18.04 -0.96 -9.03
N GLU A 76 -17.94 -0.87 -10.36
CA GLU A 76 -17.49 -1.96 -11.22
C GLU A 76 -16.36 -1.49 -12.13
N GLY A 77 -15.39 -2.36 -12.36
CA GLY A 77 -14.15 -2.01 -13.05
C GLY A 77 -13.22 -3.21 -13.19
N PHE A 78 -11.99 -2.94 -13.61
CA PHE A 78 -10.97 -3.93 -13.85
C PHE A 78 -9.82 -3.77 -12.85
N ARG A 79 -9.65 -4.75 -11.96
CA ARG A 79 -8.55 -4.77 -10.99
C ARG A 79 -7.30 -5.40 -11.60
N LEU A 80 -6.21 -4.64 -11.65
CA LEU A 80 -4.89 -5.18 -11.96
C LEU A 80 -4.34 -5.94 -10.75
N LYS A 81 -3.83 -7.14 -11.02
CA LYS A 81 -3.19 -8.03 -10.05
C LYS A 81 -1.94 -8.63 -10.67
N THR A 82 -1.05 -9.14 -9.85
CA THR A 82 0.04 -9.99 -10.34
C THR A 82 -0.56 -11.19 -11.07
N ILE A 83 -0.10 -11.44 -12.29
CA ILE A 83 -0.43 -12.63 -13.07
C ILE A 83 0.85 -13.34 -13.51
N LYS A 84 0.72 -14.61 -13.88
CA LYS A 84 1.80 -15.39 -14.48
C LYS A 84 1.34 -15.89 -15.84
N LEU A 85 2.03 -15.49 -16.91
CA LEU A 85 1.73 -15.88 -18.28
C LEU A 85 2.96 -16.61 -18.84
N ARG A 86 2.76 -17.87 -19.27
CA ARG A 86 3.85 -18.69 -19.85
C ARG A 86 5.13 -18.73 -19.00
N GLY A 87 4.97 -18.84 -17.68
CA GLY A 87 6.11 -18.87 -16.76
C GLY A 87 6.61 -17.51 -16.29
N VAL A 88 6.25 -16.42 -16.97
CA VAL A 88 6.73 -15.05 -16.68
C VAL A 88 5.75 -14.30 -15.78
N ILE A 89 6.27 -13.63 -14.75
CA ILE A 89 5.49 -12.74 -13.88
C ILE A 89 5.19 -11.44 -14.65
N SER A 90 3.93 -11.01 -14.61
CA SER A 90 3.47 -9.72 -15.14
C SER A 90 2.76 -8.95 -14.05
N GLN A 91 3.21 -7.72 -13.79
CA GLN A 91 2.71 -6.87 -12.71
C GLN A 91 2.39 -5.48 -13.23
N GLY A 92 1.10 -5.22 -13.39
CA GLY A 92 0.59 -3.96 -13.94
C GLY A 92 0.18 -4.11 -15.39
N LEU A 93 0.01 -2.97 -16.05
CA LEU A 93 -0.41 -2.83 -17.44
C LEU A 93 0.36 -1.67 -18.08
N LEU A 94 0.80 -1.85 -19.33
CA LEU A 94 1.32 -0.77 -20.16
C LEU A 94 0.25 -0.35 -21.15
N LEU A 95 -0.02 0.94 -21.21
CA LEU A 95 -0.90 1.57 -22.19
C LEU A 95 -0.07 2.50 -23.07
N PRO A 96 -0.41 2.65 -24.35
CA PRO A 96 0.19 3.69 -25.18
C PRO A 96 -0.16 5.07 -24.61
N VAL A 97 0.72 6.04 -24.78
CA VAL A 97 0.49 7.44 -24.34
C VAL A 97 -0.74 8.08 -24.97
N THR A 98 -1.20 7.57 -26.11
CA THR A 98 -2.46 7.97 -26.75
C THR A 98 -3.70 7.62 -25.94
N ALA A 99 -3.58 6.80 -24.88
CA ALA A 99 -4.66 6.53 -23.94
C ALA A 99 -4.95 7.72 -23.01
N ILE A 100 -4.03 8.68 -22.88
CA ILE A 100 -4.21 9.84 -22.00
C ILE A 100 -5.16 10.84 -22.68
N PRO A 101 -6.35 11.12 -22.11
CA PRO A 101 -7.28 12.06 -22.71
C PRO A 101 -6.78 13.50 -22.57
N GLY A 102 -6.95 14.30 -23.63
CA GLY A 102 -6.81 15.76 -23.56
C GLY A 102 -5.37 16.29 -23.57
N PHE A 103 -4.38 15.47 -23.91
CA PHE A 103 -2.99 15.91 -24.03
C PHE A 103 -2.56 16.06 -25.50
N PRO A 104 -2.14 17.27 -25.94
CA PRO A 104 -1.63 17.48 -27.30
C PRO A 104 -0.23 16.89 -27.49
N GLU A 105 0.55 16.78 -26.42
CA GLU A 105 1.90 16.23 -26.37
C GLU A 105 2.03 15.23 -25.23
N VAL A 106 2.98 14.31 -25.34
CA VAL A 106 3.25 13.31 -24.30
C VAL A 106 3.72 14.01 -23.01
N PRO A 107 3.08 13.78 -21.86
CA PRO A 107 3.53 14.37 -20.61
C PRO A 107 4.95 13.92 -20.23
N PRO A 108 5.66 14.70 -19.40
CA PRO A 108 6.96 14.28 -18.88
C PRO A 108 6.93 12.92 -18.17
N VAL A 109 8.06 12.21 -18.18
CA VAL A 109 8.24 10.97 -17.42
C VAL A 109 8.02 11.24 -15.92
N GLY A 110 7.32 10.35 -15.24
CA GLY A 110 6.94 10.46 -13.84
C GLY A 110 5.65 11.24 -13.57
N THR A 111 5.02 11.83 -14.60
CA THR A 111 3.71 12.49 -14.47
C THR A 111 2.64 11.46 -14.10
N ASP A 112 1.90 11.77 -13.02
CA ASP A 112 0.72 11.00 -12.61
C ASP A 112 -0.48 11.37 -13.47
N VAL A 113 -1.05 10.36 -14.14
CA VAL A 113 -2.22 10.48 -15.02
C VAL A 113 -3.39 9.62 -14.52
N SER A 114 -3.36 9.20 -13.25
CA SER A 114 -4.39 8.34 -12.64
C SER A 114 -5.78 8.96 -12.76
N ASP A 115 -5.93 10.22 -12.36
CA ASP A 115 -7.22 10.93 -12.38
C ASP A 115 -7.77 11.10 -13.81
N LEU A 116 -6.89 11.38 -14.78
CA LEU A 116 -7.27 11.54 -16.18
C LEU A 116 -7.82 10.24 -16.79
N LEU A 117 -7.22 9.12 -16.42
CA LEU A 117 -7.68 7.80 -16.85
C LEU A 117 -8.88 7.30 -16.04
N GLY A 118 -9.18 7.93 -14.89
CA GLY A 118 -10.17 7.50 -13.91
C GLY A 118 -9.72 6.26 -13.13
N VAL A 119 -8.42 6.07 -12.98
CA VAL A 119 -7.83 4.94 -12.25
C VAL A 119 -7.83 5.25 -10.76
N ILE A 120 -8.47 4.38 -9.99
CA ILE A 120 -8.49 4.46 -8.52
C ILE A 120 -7.82 3.23 -7.92
N LYS A 121 -7.49 3.27 -6.63
CA LYS A 121 -6.89 2.13 -5.94
C LYS A 121 -7.99 1.13 -5.59
N TYR A 122 -7.79 -0.14 -5.93
CA TYR A 122 -8.62 -1.22 -5.44
C TYR A 122 -8.39 -1.43 -3.95
N GLU A 123 -9.45 -1.35 -3.15
CA GLU A 123 -9.44 -1.71 -1.74
C GLU A 123 -10.30 -2.98 -1.53
N PRO A 124 -9.78 -4.00 -0.83
CA PRO A 124 -10.58 -5.17 -0.48
C PRO A 124 -11.71 -4.77 0.49
N PRO A 125 -12.83 -5.52 0.51
CA PRO A 125 -13.90 -5.29 1.49
C PRO A 125 -13.35 -5.35 2.92
N ILE A 126 -13.69 -4.35 3.72
CA ILE A 126 -13.35 -4.32 5.15
C ILE A 126 -14.32 -5.26 5.88
N PRO A 127 -13.83 -6.26 6.65
CA PRO A 127 -14.67 -7.07 7.52
C PRO A 127 -15.54 -6.20 8.43
N ALA A 128 -16.80 -6.59 8.67
CA ALA A 128 -17.72 -5.80 9.51
C ALA A 128 -17.17 -5.51 10.91
N GLN A 129 -16.39 -6.42 11.49
CA GLN A 129 -15.75 -6.26 12.80
C GLN A 129 -14.63 -5.20 12.82
N LEU A 130 -14.12 -4.83 11.64
CA LEU A 130 -13.14 -3.77 11.43
C LEU A 130 -13.81 -2.45 10.98
N ALA A 131 -15.09 -2.49 10.60
CA ALA A 131 -15.86 -1.29 10.32
C ALA A 131 -16.24 -0.62 11.66
N GLY A 132 -15.42 0.33 12.09
CA GLY A 132 -15.69 1.15 13.27
C GLY A 132 -16.55 2.37 12.94
N GLU A 133 -17.25 2.88 13.95
CA GLU A 133 -17.87 4.21 13.85
C GLU A 133 -16.78 5.28 13.69
N VAL A 134 -17.01 6.22 12.78
CA VAL A 134 -16.01 7.21 12.39
C VAL A 134 -16.11 8.43 13.30
N LYS A 135 -15.03 8.75 14.00
CA LYS A 135 -14.91 9.98 14.79
C LYS A 135 -14.52 11.16 13.91
N GLY A 136 -13.64 10.91 12.93
CA GLY A 136 -13.14 11.94 12.03
C GLY A 136 -12.14 11.40 11.02
N PRO A 137 -11.56 12.27 10.18
CA PRO A 137 -10.46 11.90 9.29
C PRO A 137 -9.23 11.46 10.08
N PHE A 138 -8.31 10.75 9.44
CA PHE A 138 -7.00 10.47 10.03
C PHE A 138 -6.31 11.79 10.48
N PRO A 139 -5.77 11.87 11.71
CA PRO A 139 -5.23 13.13 12.22
C PRO A 139 -4.04 13.66 11.42
N GLY A 140 -4.09 14.93 10.99
CA GLY A 140 -3.04 15.55 10.18
C GLY A 140 -1.70 15.77 10.90
N PHE A 141 -1.67 15.63 12.23
CA PHE A 141 -0.47 15.71 13.06
C PHE A 141 0.30 14.38 13.16
N ILE A 142 -0.10 13.35 12.40
CA ILE A 142 0.58 12.05 12.32
C ILE A 142 0.78 11.69 10.84
N SER A 143 1.96 11.16 10.48
CA SER A 143 2.19 10.61 9.14
C SER A 143 1.48 9.26 8.97
N LYS A 144 0.98 8.96 7.76
CA LYS A 144 0.42 7.64 7.45
C LYS A 144 1.51 6.60 7.19
N THR A 145 1.12 5.33 7.30
CA THR A 145 1.96 4.13 7.19
C THR A 145 2.18 3.63 5.75
N ASP A 146 2.03 4.52 4.76
CA ASP A 146 2.18 4.14 3.36
C ASP A 146 3.67 4.08 2.98
N GLU A 147 4.14 2.91 2.56
CA GLU A 147 5.50 2.70 2.06
C GLU A 147 5.52 2.59 0.53
N GLU A 148 6.57 3.15 -0.09
CA GLU A 148 6.79 3.03 -1.53
C GLU A 148 7.37 1.64 -1.88
N ARG A 149 7.04 1.13 -3.06
CA ARG A 149 7.60 -0.12 -3.54
C ARG A 149 8.99 0.10 -4.14
N VAL A 150 9.93 -0.77 -3.78
CA VAL A 150 11.32 -0.73 -4.24
C VAL A 150 11.46 -0.67 -5.77
N GLN A 151 10.54 -1.27 -6.52
CA GLN A 151 10.52 -1.23 -7.98
C GLN A 151 10.33 0.18 -8.56
N ASN A 152 9.71 1.09 -7.80
CA ASN A 152 9.51 2.49 -8.20
C ASN A 152 10.71 3.38 -7.81
N LEU A 153 11.65 2.84 -7.04
CA LEU A 153 12.79 3.56 -6.49
C LEU A 153 14.10 3.20 -7.22
N ILE A 154 14.05 2.53 -8.37
CA ILE A 154 15.26 2.04 -9.05
C ILE A 154 16.29 3.15 -9.35
N ASP A 155 15.84 4.38 -9.58
CA ASP A 155 16.70 5.51 -9.89
C ASP A 155 17.25 6.19 -8.62
N THR A 156 16.54 6.08 -7.49
CA THR A 156 16.92 6.70 -6.21
C THR A 156 17.67 5.74 -5.28
N LEU A 157 17.45 4.43 -5.39
CA LEU A 157 18.13 3.41 -4.59
C LEU A 157 19.66 3.52 -4.62
N PRO A 158 20.33 3.85 -5.75
CA PRO A 158 21.77 4.04 -5.78
C PRO A 158 22.27 5.14 -4.82
N GLU A 159 21.47 6.15 -4.51
CA GLU A 159 21.82 7.23 -3.57
C GLU A 159 22.00 6.71 -2.12
N TYR A 160 21.42 5.55 -1.82
CA TYR A 160 21.45 4.91 -0.50
C TYR A 160 22.44 3.76 -0.41
N SER A 161 23.36 3.60 -1.37
CA SER A 161 24.30 2.47 -1.42
C SER A 161 25.13 2.30 -0.14
N ASP A 162 25.46 3.42 0.53
CA ASP A 162 26.26 3.46 1.76
C ASP A 162 25.40 3.58 3.03
N SER A 163 24.08 3.54 2.89
CA SER A 163 23.14 3.65 4.03
C SER A 163 22.92 2.30 4.71
N LEU A 164 22.71 2.35 6.02
CA LEU A 164 22.26 1.18 6.80
C LEU A 164 20.74 1.16 6.85
N PHE A 165 20.16 0.00 6.56
CA PHE A 165 18.73 -0.26 6.66
C PHE A 165 18.46 -1.32 7.73
N TYR A 166 17.36 -1.18 8.46
CA TYR A 166 16.80 -2.28 9.24
C TYR A 166 15.75 -2.99 8.40
N VAL A 167 15.72 -4.33 8.49
CA VAL A 167 14.83 -5.18 7.70
C VAL A 167 13.82 -5.84 8.63
N THR A 168 12.54 -5.65 8.33
CA THR A 168 11.42 -6.24 9.06
C THR A 168 10.53 -7.02 8.13
N GLU A 169 9.84 -8.01 8.68
CA GLU A 169 8.73 -8.64 7.99
C GLU A 169 7.60 -7.62 7.81
N LYS A 170 7.15 -7.44 6.57
CA LYS A 170 5.89 -6.74 6.31
C LYS A 170 4.72 -7.68 6.64
N VAL A 171 4.14 -7.47 7.81
CA VAL A 171 3.01 -8.26 8.31
C VAL A 171 1.75 -8.00 7.47
N ASP A 172 0.98 -9.05 7.16
CA ASP A 172 -0.30 -8.96 6.43
C ASP A 172 -1.50 -8.88 7.38
N GLY A 173 -2.04 -7.68 7.55
CA GLY A 173 -3.20 -7.42 8.40
C GLY A 173 -3.97 -6.17 8.02
N THR A 174 -4.32 -5.38 9.03
CA THR A 174 -4.88 -4.04 8.83
C THR A 174 -4.09 -3.04 9.65
N SER A 175 -3.76 -1.90 9.04
CA SER A 175 -2.99 -0.86 9.72
C SER A 175 -3.78 -0.25 10.87
N ILE A 176 -3.10 -0.06 12.00
CA ILE A 176 -3.60 0.61 13.19
C ILE A 176 -2.60 1.67 13.63
N THR A 177 -3.10 2.86 14.00
CA THR A 177 -2.34 3.91 14.67
C THR A 177 -2.97 4.20 16.02
N ILE A 178 -2.18 4.23 17.08
CA ILE A 178 -2.64 4.50 18.45
C ILE A 178 -1.84 5.68 18.95
N TYR A 179 -2.49 6.75 19.39
CA TYR A 179 -1.78 7.97 19.77
C TYR A 179 -2.24 8.51 21.13
N LEU A 180 -1.34 9.25 21.76
CA LEU A 180 -1.66 10.18 22.84
C LEU A 180 -1.14 11.56 22.41
N LYS A 181 -2.00 12.57 22.45
CA LYS A 181 -1.62 13.96 22.19
C LYS A 181 -2.35 14.88 23.15
N ASP A 182 -1.61 15.67 23.93
CA ASP A 182 -2.15 16.64 24.90
C ASP A 182 -3.19 16.01 25.85
N GLY A 183 -2.91 14.78 26.30
CA GLY A 183 -3.80 13.99 27.16
C GLY A 183 -4.96 13.31 26.45
N GLN A 184 -5.18 13.57 25.16
CA GLN A 184 -6.21 12.92 24.35
C GLN A 184 -5.67 11.63 23.73
N PHE A 185 -6.36 10.53 23.99
CA PHE A 185 -6.06 9.22 23.44
C PHE A 185 -6.95 8.95 22.22
N GLY A 186 -6.40 8.32 21.19
CA GLY A 186 -7.16 7.96 20.01
C GLY A 186 -6.59 6.75 19.26
N ILE A 187 -7.48 6.11 18.50
CA ILE A 187 -7.17 4.96 17.67
C ILE A 187 -7.64 5.24 16.25
N CYS A 188 -6.79 4.96 15.28
CA CYS A 188 -7.09 5.12 13.87
C CYS A 188 -6.93 3.79 13.13
N SER A 189 -7.82 3.57 12.17
CA SER A 189 -7.57 2.68 11.04
C SER A 189 -6.59 3.35 10.06
N ARG A 190 -6.35 2.73 8.90
CA ARG A 190 -5.51 3.31 7.83
C ARG A 190 -5.89 4.75 7.44
N ASN A 191 -7.18 5.10 7.46
CA ASN A 191 -7.67 6.35 6.88
C ASN A 191 -8.56 7.19 7.81
N LEU A 192 -9.01 6.64 8.94
CA LEU A 192 -10.05 7.24 9.76
C LEU A 192 -9.73 7.09 11.24
N GLU A 193 -10.01 8.12 12.02
CA GLU A 193 -10.07 8.04 13.48
C GLU A 193 -11.40 7.39 13.90
N LEU A 194 -11.34 6.47 14.86
CA LEU A 194 -12.48 5.66 15.28
C LEU A 194 -13.07 6.19 16.58
N VAL A 195 -14.40 6.16 16.68
CA VAL A 195 -15.13 6.37 17.94
C VAL A 195 -14.83 5.20 18.88
N GLU A 196 -14.73 5.49 20.18
CA GLU A 196 -14.58 4.46 21.21
C GLU A 196 -15.74 3.48 21.18
N ASN A 197 -15.43 2.21 20.88
CA ASN A 197 -16.39 1.14 20.87
C ASN A 197 -15.72 -0.17 21.30
N PRO A 198 -15.96 -0.67 22.52
CA PRO A 198 -15.36 -1.92 23.02
C PRO A 198 -15.64 -3.16 22.19
N GLU A 199 -16.72 -3.16 21.40
CA GLU A 199 -17.09 -4.26 20.49
C GLU A 199 -16.31 -4.19 19.17
N ASN A 200 -15.74 -3.03 18.84
CA ASN A 200 -14.89 -2.88 17.65
C ASN A 200 -13.52 -3.52 17.91
N THR A 201 -13.04 -4.26 16.91
CA THR A 201 -11.80 -5.03 17.03
C THR A 201 -10.58 -4.19 17.40
N TYR A 202 -10.46 -2.98 16.84
CA TYR A 202 -9.32 -2.10 17.11
C TYR A 202 -9.27 -1.74 18.61
N TRP A 203 -10.39 -1.25 19.16
CA TRP A 203 -10.49 -0.86 20.56
C TRP A 203 -10.31 -2.04 21.51
N ARG A 204 -10.93 -3.19 21.21
CA ARG A 204 -10.80 -4.39 22.04
C ARG A 204 -9.34 -4.79 22.22
N VAL A 205 -8.60 -4.95 21.12
CA VAL A 205 -7.20 -5.39 21.17
C VAL A 205 -6.30 -4.36 21.86
N VAL A 206 -6.55 -3.07 21.62
CA VAL A 206 -5.78 -1.98 22.27
C VAL A 206 -6.02 -1.94 23.78
N LYS A 207 -7.24 -2.23 24.23
CA LYS A 207 -7.59 -2.36 25.64
C LYS A 207 -6.98 -3.61 26.28
N GLU A 208 -7.04 -4.76 25.61
CA GLU A 208 -6.42 -6.01 26.07
C GLU A 208 -4.90 -5.87 26.25
N LEU A 209 -4.24 -5.08 25.38
CA LEU A 209 -2.81 -4.78 25.44
C LEU A 209 -2.46 -3.62 26.39
N ASP A 210 -3.46 -2.99 27.02
CA ASP A 210 -3.32 -1.91 28.00
C ASP A 210 -2.45 -0.74 27.51
N ILE A 211 -2.62 -0.37 26.24
CA ILE A 211 -1.75 0.59 25.54
C ILE A 211 -2.02 2.03 26.00
N GLU A 212 -3.28 2.37 26.28
CA GLU A 212 -3.63 3.71 26.74
C GLU A 212 -2.91 4.06 28.05
N ARG A 213 -2.93 3.15 29.04
CA ARG A 213 -2.20 3.35 30.30
C ARG A 213 -0.70 3.56 30.03
N LYS A 214 -0.09 2.71 29.21
CA LYS A 214 1.34 2.79 28.87
C LYS A 214 1.72 4.12 28.23
N LEU A 215 0.90 4.63 27.31
CA LEU A 215 1.11 5.95 26.70
C LEU A 215 0.94 7.08 27.71
N ARG A 216 -0.07 7.01 28.58
CA ARG A 216 -0.30 8.00 29.64
C ARG A 216 0.84 8.02 30.65
N ASP A 217 1.36 6.86 31.04
CA ASP A 217 2.50 6.72 31.94
C ASP A 217 3.79 7.29 31.32
N LEU A 218 3.97 7.15 30.00
CA LEU A 218 5.07 7.79 29.27
C LEU A 218 4.92 9.31 29.21
N GLY A 219 3.68 9.82 29.16
CA GLY A 219 3.39 11.26 29.25
C GLY A 219 3.90 12.09 28.08
N ARG A 220 4.04 11.48 26.89
CA ARG A 220 4.54 12.14 25.67
C ARG A 220 3.51 12.16 24.56
N ASN A 221 3.60 13.16 23.69
CA ASN A 221 2.81 13.24 22.46
C ASN A 221 3.43 12.32 21.40
N ILE A 222 2.99 11.06 21.37
CA ILE A 222 3.50 10.07 20.41
C ILE A 222 2.38 9.25 19.80
N ALA A 223 2.65 8.67 18.63
CA ALA A 223 1.83 7.63 18.03
C ALA A 223 2.63 6.34 17.86
N LEU A 224 2.00 5.20 18.14
CA LEU A 224 2.50 3.87 17.80
C LEU A 224 1.77 3.37 16.56
N GLN A 225 2.54 2.94 15.57
CA GLN A 225 2.01 2.41 14.31
C GLN A 225 2.33 0.93 14.18
N GLY A 226 1.31 0.16 13.82
CA GLY A 226 1.41 -1.28 13.75
C GLY A 226 0.41 -1.91 12.81
N GLU A 227 0.53 -3.22 12.69
CA GLU A 227 -0.36 -4.07 11.94
C GLU A 227 -1.17 -4.93 12.91
N LEU A 228 -2.50 -4.73 12.90
CA LEU A 228 -3.45 -5.55 13.63
C LEU A 228 -3.71 -6.83 12.83
N ILE A 229 -3.47 -7.99 13.45
CA ILE A 229 -3.54 -9.31 12.82
C ILE A 229 -4.30 -10.32 13.68
N GLY A 230 -4.72 -11.42 13.06
CA GLY A 230 -5.31 -12.56 13.74
C GLY A 230 -6.60 -13.05 13.08
N GLU A 231 -7.43 -13.75 13.84
CA GLU A 231 -8.70 -14.30 13.36
C GLU A 231 -9.60 -13.21 12.77
N GLY A 232 -10.23 -13.50 11.62
CA GLY A 232 -11.10 -12.54 10.93
C GLY A 232 -10.39 -11.44 10.14
N ILE A 233 -9.05 -11.39 10.14
CA ILE A 233 -8.26 -10.34 9.47
C ILE A 233 -7.36 -10.97 8.40
N GLN A 234 -7.45 -10.49 7.15
CA GLN A 234 -6.61 -10.92 6.01
C GLN A 234 -6.37 -12.43 5.92
N LYS A 235 -7.43 -13.23 6.08
CA LYS A 235 -7.39 -14.71 6.06
C LYS A 235 -6.53 -15.35 7.17
N ASN A 236 -6.03 -14.57 8.12
CA ASN A 236 -5.20 -15.02 9.23
C ASN A 236 -4.06 -15.94 8.75
N ILE A 237 -3.21 -15.45 7.83
CA ILE A 237 -2.13 -16.26 7.23
C ILE A 237 -1.16 -16.80 8.29
N TYR A 238 -1.05 -16.11 9.43
CA TYR A 238 -0.25 -16.48 10.59
C TYR A 238 -0.89 -17.54 11.49
N LYS A 239 -2.16 -17.92 11.24
CA LYS A 239 -2.93 -18.90 12.02
C LYS A 239 -2.93 -18.62 13.52
N LEU A 240 -2.99 -17.35 13.89
CA LEU A 240 -3.06 -16.93 15.29
C LEU A 240 -4.42 -17.29 15.86
N ARG A 241 -4.45 -17.63 17.15
CA ARG A 241 -5.68 -17.67 17.94
C ARG A 241 -5.90 -16.28 18.54
N GLY A 242 -7.10 -15.73 18.42
CA GLY A 242 -7.35 -14.34 18.78
C GLY A 242 -6.67 -13.35 17.83
N GLN A 243 -6.47 -12.14 18.33
CA GLN A 243 -5.93 -11.01 17.56
C GLN A 243 -4.87 -10.27 18.38
N THR A 244 -3.93 -9.63 17.70
CA THR A 244 -2.84 -8.87 18.34
C THR A 244 -2.30 -7.82 17.38
N ILE A 245 -1.35 -7.00 17.86
CA ILE A 245 -0.70 -5.95 17.07
C ILE A 245 0.79 -6.25 16.96
N LYS A 246 1.34 -6.11 15.75
CA LYS A 246 2.78 -6.06 15.48
C LYS A 246 3.17 -4.64 15.13
N PHE A 247 3.83 -3.96 16.07
CA PHE A 247 4.29 -2.59 15.86
C PHE A 247 5.47 -2.56 14.91
N PHE A 248 5.51 -1.58 14.02
CA PHE A 248 6.63 -1.39 13.11
C PHE A 248 7.26 0.01 13.22
N ASP A 249 6.53 0.99 13.76
CA ASP A 249 7.05 2.34 13.96
C ASP A 249 6.49 3.02 15.22
N ALA A 250 7.21 4.05 15.67
CA ALA A 250 6.71 5.08 16.57
C ALA A 250 6.95 6.45 15.93
N PHE A 251 6.04 7.39 16.17
CA PHE A 251 6.07 8.74 15.62
C PHE A 251 6.06 9.77 16.76
N ASP A 252 7.02 10.69 16.75
CA ASP A 252 7.09 11.83 17.67
C ASP A 252 6.19 12.95 17.10
N ILE A 253 5.04 13.17 17.74
CA ILE A 253 4.04 14.12 17.23
C ILE A 253 4.52 15.56 17.38
N ASP A 254 5.30 15.87 18.41
CA ASP A 254 5.77 17.23 18.67
C ASP A 254 6.81 17.66 17.64
N LYS A 255 7.66 16.71 17.20
CA LYS A 255 8.70 16.96 16.19
C LYS A 255 8.27 16.63 14.76
N TYR A 256 7.15 15.94 14.60
CA TYR A 256 6.66 15.45 13.32
C TYR A 256 7.68 14.57 12.58
N GLU A 257 8.33 13.65 13.32
CA GLU A 257 9.33 12.74 12.79
C GLU A 257 9.13 11.31 13.33
N TYR A 258 9.56 10.31 12.56
CA TYR A 258 9.66 8.94 13.06
C TYR A 258 10.81 8.80 14.04
N PHE A 259 10.62 8.00 15.08
CA PHE A 259 11.74 7.59 15.93
C PHE A 259 12.72 6.73 15.15
N ASP A 260 14.01 6.84 15.45
CA ASP A 260 14.97 5.86 14.97
C ASP A 260 14.65 4.45 15.50
N TYR A 261 15.20 3.44 14.84
CA TYR A 261 14.94 2.05 15.18
C TYR A 261 15.26 1.71 16.65
N SER A 262 16.36 2.24 17.20
CA SER A 262 16.77 1.97 18.58
C SER A 262 15.76 2.52 19.58
N SER A 263 15.29 3.74 19.35
CA SER A 263 14.30 4.43 20.17
C SER A 263 12.94 3.75 20.08
N PHE A 264 12.50 3.40 18.87
CA PHE A 264 11.29 2.64 18.63
C PHE A 264 11.29 1.30 19.39
N ILE A 265 12.34 0.50 19.22
CA ILE A 265 12.45 -0.81 19.90
C ILE A 265 12.47 -0.64 21.42
N SER A 266 13.16 0.38 21.93
CA SER A 266 13.20 0.68 23.36
C SER A 266 11.81 0.99 23.92
N ILE A 267 11.00 1.77 23.22
CA ILE A 267 9.61 2.07 23.60
C ILE A 267 8.75 0.80 23.61
N ILE A 268 8.81 0.00 22.54
CA ILE A 268 8.02 -1.24 22.44
C ILE A 268 8.41 -2.25 23.53
N ALA A 269 9.70 -2.39 23.81
CA ALA A 269 10.21 -3.27 24.87
C ALA A 269 9.80 -2.79 26.26
N GLN A 270 9.92 -1.49 26.55
CA GLN A 270 9.44 -0.88 27.81
C GLN A 270 7.95 -1.17 28.05
N PHE A 271 7.16 -1.17 26.98
CA PHE A 271 5.72 -1.42 27.03
C PHE A 271 5.36 -2.91 27.06
N GLY A 272 6.32 -3.82 26.93
CA GLY A 272 6.07 -5.26 26.83
C GLY A 272 5.20 -5.62 25.63
N LEU A 273 5.30 -4.86 24.54
CA LEU A 273 4.53 -5.06 23.30
C LEU A 273 5.37 -5.81 22.26
N SER A 274 4.71 -6.33 21.23
CA SER A 274 5.37 -7.04 20.13
C SER A 274 5.64 -6.12 18.94
N ASN A 275 6.86 -6.15 18.41
CA ASN A 275 7.17 -5.55 17.11
C ASN A 275 7.10 -6.59 15.96
N SER A 276 7.09 -6.10 14.72
CA SER A 276 7.25 -6.91 13.52
C SER A 276 8.58 -7.64 13.53
N PRO A 277 8.62 -8.96 13.23
CA PRO A 277 9.84 -9.75 13.29
C PRO A 277 10.96 -9.16 12.43
N ARG A 278 12.19 -9.21 12.96
CA ARG A 278 13.40 -8.91 12.20
C ARG A 278 13.75 -10.11 11.32
N GLN A 279 14.17 -9.85 10.07
CA GLN A 279 14.78 -10.85 9.19
C GLN A 279 16.30 -10.92 9.37
#